data_AF-A0A928W1D9-F1
#
_entry.id   AF-A0A928W1D9-F1
#
_cell.length_a   1.000
_cell.length_b   1.000
_cell.length_c   1.000
_cell.angle_alpha   90.00
_cell.angle_beta   90.00
_cell.angle_gamma   90.00
#
_symmetry.space_group_name_H-M   'P 1'
#
loop_
_entity.id
_entity.type
_entity.pdbx_description
1 polymer ?
#
loop_
_entity_poly.entity_id
_entity_poly.type
_entity_poly.pdbx_seq_one_letter_code
_entity_poly.pdbx_strand_id
1 'polypeptide(L)'
;MPKQESKLELEQRAERIQTTIALLREQLSEIEAEGVVAPPGCYVARYQAKGAKHHYWYYQLKATTAIFPKTNKKKEYSRFQHLGKAGSQAHIDGVLAVVRRVQIDELTKTIDGLNESWSDLYTKEEKVGHRVE
;
A
#
# COMPACT_ATOMS: atom_id res chain seq x y z
N MET A 1 43.41 -6.74 6.82
CA MET A 1 42.54 -7.28 7.89
C MET A 1 41.25 -6.48 7.87
N PRO A 2 40.05 -7.10 7.84
CA PRO A 2 38.83 -6.35 8.02
C PRO A 2 38.88 -5.69 9.41
N LYS A 3 38.65 -4.38 9.49
CA LYS A 3 38.50 -3.71 10.79
C LYS A 3 37.32 -4.35 11.49
N GLN A 4 37.52 -4.88 12.70
CA GLN A 4 36.41 -5.23 13.56
C GLN A 4 35.60 -3.97 13.81
N GLU A 5 34.31 -4.00 13.45
CA GLU A 5 33.38 -2.94 13.78
C GLU A 5 33.32 -2.78 15.30
N SER A 6 33.35 -1.53 15.77
CA SER A 6 33.24 -1.28 17.21
C SER A 6 31.81 -1.53 17.68
N LYS A 7 31.68 -1.97 18.95
CA LYS A 7 30.36 -2.15 19.58
C LYS A 7 29.51 -0.88 19.50
N LEU A 8 30.14 0.28 19.64
CA LEU A 8 29.47 1.58 19.55
C LEU A 8 28.92 1.86 18.14
N GLU A 9 29.67 1.56 17.09
CA GLU A 9 29.20 1.71 15.70
C GLU A 9 28.00 0.80 15.41
N LEU A 10 28.04 -0.44 15.91
CA LEU A 10 26.94 -1.39 15.79
C LEU A 10 25.67 -0.89 16.49
N GLU A 11 25.79 -0.39 17.72
CA GLU A 11 24.67 0.17 18.49
C GLU A 11 24.05 1.38 17.78
N GLN A 12 24.89 2.30 17.27
CA GLN A 12 24.41 3.47 16.53
C GLN A 12 23.69 3.09 15.22
N ARG A 13 24.15 2.03 14.52
CA ARG A 13 23.45 1.51 13.33
C ARG A 13 22.10 0.92 13.69
N ALA A 14 22.04 0.12 14.74
CA ALA A 14 20.80 -0.48 15.23
C ALA A 14 19.79 0.60 15.65
N GLU A 15 20.24 1.62 16.38
CA GLU A 15 19.42 2.76 16.81
C GLU A 15 18.83 3.52 15.62
N ARG A 16 19.64 3.79 14.58
CA ARG A 16 19.16 4.45 13.36
C ARG A 16 18.04 3.65 12.70
N ILE A 17 18.22 2.34 12.53
CA ILE A 17 17.21 1.47 11.91
C ILE A 17 15.93 1.46 12.74
N GLN A 18 16.03 1.27 14.06
CA GLN A 18 14.85 1.23 14.94
C GLN A 18 14.10 2.57 14.97
N THR A 19 14.83 3.68 15.01
CA THR A 19 14.24 5.03 14.97
C THR A 19 13.48 5.25 13.65
N THR A 20 14.06 4.82 12.52
CA THR A 20 13.38 4.91 11.23
C THR A 20 12.14 4.00 11.17
N ILE A 21 12.21 2.77 11.68
CA ILE A 21 11.03 1.89 11.76
C ILE A 21 9.91 2.53 12.58
N ALA A 22 10.23 3.15 13.71
CA ALA A 22 9.25 3.83 14.55
C ALA A 22 8.56 4.98 13.80
N LEU A 23 9.33 5.82 13.10
CA LEU A 23 8.80 6.90 12.27
C LEU A 23 7.85 6.38 11.18
N LEU A 24 8.25 5.33 10.45
CA LEU A 24 7.42 4.78 9.37
C LEU A 24 6.13 4.13 9.89
N ARG A 25 6.16 3.53 11.09
CA ARG A 25 4.97 2.98 11.75
C ARG A 25 3.99 4.08 12.18
N GLU A 26 4.51 5.21 12.65
CA GLU A 26 3.68 6.39 12.96
C GLU A 26 3.00 6.90 11.69
N GLN A 27 3.74 7.10 10.60
CA GLN A 27 3.18 7.50 9.30
C GLN A 27 2.13 6.52 8.77
N LEU A 28 2.36 5.22 8.91
CA LEU A 28 1.40 4.19 8.53
C LEU A 28 0.10 4.34 9.33
N SER A 29 0.20 4.51 10.64
CA SER A 29 -0.96 4.71 11.52
C SER A 29 -1.72 5.99 11.21
N GLU A 30 -1.04 7.08 10.84
CA GLU A 30 -1.68 8.32 10.44
C GLU A 30 -2.53 8.12 9.17
N ILE A 31 -1.96 7.48 8.15
CA ILE A 31 -2.66 7.21 6.88
C ILE A 31 -3.87 6.29 7.08
N GLU A 32 -3.76 5.28 7.94
CA GLU A 32 -4.89 4.41 8.30
C GLU A 32 -6.02 5.18 9.01
N ALA A 33 -5.68 6.20 9.80
CA ALA A 33 -6.65 7.03 10.50
C ALA A 33 -7.34 8.07 9.59
N GLU A 34 -6.73 8.44 8.46
CA GLU A 34 -7.29 9.45 7.52
C GLU A 34 -8.59 9.01 6.84
N GLY A 35 -8.86 7.70 6.74
CA GLY A 35 -10.13 7.20 6.23
C GLY A 35 -10.04 5.84 5.57
N VAL A 36 -11.01 5.57 4.69
CA VAL A 36 -11.15 4.24 4.07
C VAL A 36 -9.92 3.91 3.23
N VAL A 37 -9.39 2.71 3.44
CA VAL A 37 -8.31 2.08 2.65
C VAL A 37 -8.94 1.07 1.70
N ALA A 38 -8.64 1.18 0.40
CA ALA A 38 -9.18 0.24 -0.58
C ALA A 38 -8.54 -1.15 -0.40
N PRO A 39 -9.27 -2.26 -0.61
CA PRO A 39 -8.66 -3.60 -0.53
C PRO A 39 -7.53 -3.82 -1.57
N PRO A 40 -6.64 -4.79 -1.35
CA PRO A 40 -5.58 -5.12 -2.30
C PRO A 40 -6.10 -5.41 -3.70
N GLY A 41 -5.35 -4.95 -4.71
CA GLY A 41 -5.73 -5.13 -6.12
C GLY A 41 -6.86 -4.22 -6.60
N CYS A 42 -7.36 -3.30 -5.77
CA CYS A 42 -8.39 -2.35 -6.21
C CYS A 42 -7.82 -1.18 -7.02
N TYR A 43 -8.55 -0.73 -8.04
CA TYR A 43 -8.18 0.43 -8.86
C TYR A 43 -9.41 1.19 -9.35
N VAL A 44 -9.26 2.49 -9.60
CA VAL A 44 -10.33 3.31 -10.20
C VAL A 44 -10.26 3.22 -11.71
N ALA A 45 -11.36 2.81 -12.34
CA ALA A 45 -11.49 2.68 -13.78
C ALA A 45 -12.53 3.66 -14.32
N ARG A 46 -12.23 4.23 -15.50
CA ARG A 46 -13.12 5.13 -16.23
C ARG A 46 -13.84 4.38 -17.35
N TYR A 47 -15.13 4.62 -17.49
CA TYR A 47 -15.98 3.99 -18.49
C TYR A 47 -16.80 5.03 -19.25
N GLN A 48 -17.00 4.78 -20.53
CA GLN A 48 -17.91 5.55 -21.36
C GLN A 48 -19.22 4.76 -21.52
N ALA A 49 -20.33 5.42 -21.25
CA ALA A 49 -21.66 4.93 -21.59
C ALA A 49 -22.23 5.75 -22.75
N LYS A 50 -22.94 5.08 -23.65
CA LYS A 50 -23.73 5.71 -24.70
C LYS A 50 -25.14 5.93 -24.17
N GLY A 51 -25.52 7.20 -23.96
CA GLY A 51 -26.90 7.59 -23.74
C GLY A 51 -27.66 7.75 -25.06
N ALA A 52 -28.95 8.05 -24.97
CA ALA A 52 -29.81 8.22 -26.14
C ALA A 52 -29.40 9.39 -27.05
N LYS A 53 -28.88 10.49 -26.47
CA LYS A 53 -28.44 11.70 -27.20
C LYS A 53 -26.96 12.04 -27.04
N HIS A 54 -26.34 11.63 -25.94
CA HIS A 54 -24.96 11.98 -25.60
C HIS A 54 -24.22 10.79 -24.97
N HIS A 55 -22.89 10.81 -25.09
CA HIS A 55 -22.03 9.94 -24.32
C HIS A 55 -21.77 10.57 -22.95
N TYR A 56 -21.74 9.75 -21.90
CA TYR A 56 -21.34 10.18 -20.56
C TYR A 56 -20.26 9.26 -20.01
N TRP A 57 -19.42 9.83 -19.14
CA TRP A 57 -18.35 9.10 -18.47
C TRP A 57 -18.76 8.82 -17.04
N TYR A 58 -18.43 7.63 -16.56
CA TYR A 58 -18.59 7.25 -15.17
C TYR A 58 -17.37 6.44 -14.69
N TYR A 59 -17.27 6.30 -13.38
CA TYR A 59 -16.13 5.70 -12.72
C TYR A 59 -16.58 4.53 -11.86
N GLN A 60 -15.71 3.53 -11.72
CA GLN A 60 -15.91 2.40 -10.83
C GLN A 60 -14.65 2.13 -10.04
N LEU A 61 -14.80 1.73 -8.77
CA LEU A 61 -13.76 1.04 -8.04
C LEU A 61 -13.81 -0.43 -8.45
N LYS A 62 -12.76 -0.93 -9.09
CA LYS A 62 -12.61 -2.31 -9.53
C LYS A 62 -11.79 -3.11 -8.54
N ALA A 63 -12.05 -4.40 -8.45
CA ALA A 63 -11.23 -5.39 -7.74
C ALA A 63 -11.01 -6.63 -8.60
N THR A 64 -9.94 -7.37 -8.33
CA THR A 64 -9.63 -8.66 -9.00
C THR A 64 -10.64 -9.74 -8.64
N THR A 65 -11.09 -9.78 -7.38
CA THR A 65 -12.09 -10.71 -6.85
C THR A 65 -13.40 -10.01 -6.50
N ALA A 66 -14.48 -10.79 -6.34
CA ALA A 66 -15.79 -10.24 -6.03
C ALA A 66 -15.89 -9.92 -4.54
N ILE A 67 -15.67 -8.66 -4.17
CA ILE A 67 -15.58 -8.22 -2.77
C ILE A 67 -16.57 -7.11 -2.41
N PHE A 68 -17.18 -6.44 -3.40
CA PHE A 68 -18.14 -5.37 -3.13
C PHE A 68 -19.57 -5.93 -3.00
N PRO A 69 -20.26 -5.70 -1.87
CA PRO A 69 -21.60 -6.23 -1.66
C PRO A 69 -22.60 -5.62 -2.66
N LYS A 70 -23.49 -6.45 -3.22
CA LYS A 70 -24.58 -5.98 -4.09
C LYS A 70 -25.74 -5.44 -3.25
N THR A 71 -26.24 -4.26 -3.61
CA THR A 71 -27.34 -3.58 -2.90
C THR A 71 -28.61 -4.43 -2.77
N ASN A 72 -28.96 -5.20 -3.79
CA ASN A 72 -30.27 -5.87 -3.87
C ASN A 72 -30.24 -7.36 -3.52
N LYS A 73 -29.07 -7.92 -3.18
CA LYS A 73 -28.92 -9.37 -2.99
C LYS A 73 -27.94 -9.69 -1.86
N LYS A 74 -28.49 -10.10 -0.72
CA LYS A 74 -27.69 -10.53 0.44
C LYS A 74 -26.76 -11.69 0.02
N LYS A 75 -25.50 -11.62 0.44
CA LYS A 75 -24.42 -12.58 0.15
C LYS A 75 -23.97 -12.68 -1.32
N GLU A 76 -24.44 -11.79 -2.20
CA GLU A 76 -23.83 -11.66 -3.53
C GLU A 76 -22.83 -10.50 -3.56
N TYR A 77 -21.64 -10.77 -4.08
CA TYR A 77 -20.58 -9.80 -4.24
C TYR A 77 -20.31 -9.52 -5.72
N SER A 78 -19.69 -8.39 -5.98
CA SER A 78 -19.30 -7.94 -7.31
C SER A 78 -17.85 -7.51 -7.33
N ARG A 79 -17.25 -7.53 -8.52
CA ARG A 79 -15.89 -7.05 -8.77
C ARG A 79 -15.81 -5.54 -8.95
N PHE A 80 -16.92 -4.82 -8.77
CA PHE A 80 -16.93 -3.38 -8.97
C PHE A 80 -17.96 -2.66 -8.10
N GLN A 81 -17.60 -1.47 -7.65
CA GLN A 81 -18.51 -0.51 -7.03
C GLN A 81 -18.63 0.72 -7.93
N HIS A 82 -19.86 1.16 -8.20
CA HIS A 82 -20.09 2.36 -9.01
C HIS A 82 -19.77 3.63 -8.21
N LEU A 83 -18.91 4.49 -8.75
CA LEU A 83 -18.48 5.75 -8.11
C LEU A 83 -19.14 6.98 -8.74
N GLY A 84 -19.93 6.81 -9.79
CA GLY A 84 -20.64 7.92 -10.44
C GLY A 84 -19.75 8.73 -11.39
N LYS A 85 -19.98 10.05 -11.42
CA LYS A 85 -19.36 10.98 -12.37
C LYS A 85 -18.02 11.52 -11.88
N ALA A 86 -17.25 12.10 -12.80
CA ALA A 86 -15.99 12.77 -12.49
C ALA A 86 -16.18 13.81 -11.38
N GLY A 87 -15.24 13.84 -10.43
CA GLY A 87 -15.23 14.81 -9.34
C GLY A 87 -16.34 14.66 -8.29
N SER A 88 -17.22 13.66 -8.41
CA SER A 88 -18.18 13.37 -7.34
C SER A 88 -17.47 12.88 -6.08
N GLN A 89 -18.09 13.05 -4.91
CA GLN A 89 -17.49 12.65 -3.63
C GLN A 89 -17.06 11.17 -3.65
N ALA A 90 -17.94 10.26 -4.10
CA ALA A 90 -17.62 8.84 -4.22
C ALA A 90 -16.45 8.56 -5.18
N HIS A 91 -16.31 9.33 -6.27
CA HIS A 91 -15.16 9.22 -7.16
C HIS A 91 -13.86 9.64 -6.46
N ILE A 92 -13.85 10.80 -5.80
CA ILE A 92 -12.66 11.29 -5.09
C ILE A 92 -12.29 10.38 -3.92
N ASP A 93 -13.28 9.95 -3.12
CA ASP A 93 -13.07 9.02 -2.00
C ASP A 93 -12.48 7.69 -2.49
N GLY A 94 -12.98 7.16 -3.62
CA GLY A 94 -12.45 5.94 -4.21
C GLY A 94 -11.00 6.09 -4.68
N VAL A 95 -10.63 7.24 -5.24
CA VAL A 95 -9.24 7.54 -5.61
C VAL A 95 -8.35 7.61 -4.37
N LEU A 96 -8.76 8.39 -3.36
CA LEU A 96 -8.00 8.54 -2.11
C LEU A 96 -7.84 7.20 -1.37
N ALA A 97 -8.88 6.37 -1.34
CA ALA A 97 -8.80 5.04 -0.74
C ALA A 97 -7.76 4.14 -1.42
N VAL A 98 -7.62 4.23 -2.74
CA VAL A 98 -6.56 3.51 -3.48
C VAL A 98 -5.19 4.10 -3.17
N VAL A 99 -5.06 5.42 -3.11
CA VAL A 99 -3.80 6.10 -2.77
C VAL A 99 -3.30 5.71 -1.38
N ARG A 100 -4.17 5.78 -0.36
CA ARG A 100 -3.82 5.36 1.01
C ARG A 100 -3.31 3.92 1.04
N ARG A 101 -4.00 3.00 0.35
CA ARG A 101 -3.55 1.60 0.28
C ARG A 101 -2.17 1.49 -0.35
N VAL A 102 -1.89 2.22 -1.44
CA VAL A 102 -0.56 2.19 -2.08
C VAL A 102 0.53 2.71 -1.13
N GLN A 103 0.24 3.77 -0.37
CA GLN A 103 1.18 4.29 0.61
C GLN A 103 1.43 3.29 1.74
N ILE A 104 0.38 2.67 2.28
CA ILE A 104 0.47 1.63 3.32
C ILE A 104 1.27 0.42 2.82
N ASP A 105 0.97 -0.06 1.61
CA ASP A 105 1.68 -1.19 0.98
C ASP A 105 3.19 -0.92 0.91
N GLU A 106 3.58 0.30 0.53
CA GLU A 106 4.99 0.67 0.35
C GLU A 106 5.71 0.92 1.69
N LEU A 107 5.03 1.56 2.64
CA LEU A 107 5.57 1.74 4.00
C LEU A 107 5.80 0.39 4.69
N THR A 108 4.88 -0.56 4.52
CA THR A 108 4.99 -1.91 5.10
C THR A 108 6.20 -2.65 4.52
N LYS A 109 6.37 -2.67 3.19
CA LYS A 109 7.55 -3.27 2.55
C LYS A 109 8.86 -2.63 3.02
N THR A 110 8.85 -1.30 3.19
CA THR A 110 10.04 -0.57 3.66
C THR A 110 10.38 -0.96 5.10
N ILE A 111 9.38 -1.08 5.98
CA ILE A 111 9.55 -1.57 7.35
C ILE A 111 10.10 -2.99 7.36
N ASP A 112 9.57 -3.88 6.51
CA ASP A 112 10.04 -5.26 6.40
C ASP A 112 11.51 -5.32 5.97
N GLY A 113 11.92 -4.55 4.96
CA GLY A 113 13.32 -4.45 4.55
C GLY A 113 14.24 -3.87 5.63
N LEU A 114 13.75 -2.95 6.46
CA LEU A 114 14.50 -2.44 7.61
C LEU A 114 14.63 -3.49 8.73
N ASN A 115 13.62 -4.33 8.95
CA ASN A 115 13.72 -5.45 9.90
C ASN A 115 14.75 -6.50 9.44
N GLU A 116 14.82 -6.78 8.13
CA GLU A 116 15.88 -7.61 7.55
C GLU A 116 17.25 -6.98 7.75
N SER A 117 17.39 -5.68 7.44
CA SER A 117 18.63 -4.91 7.63
C SER A 117 19.09 -4.90 9.09
N TRP A 118 18.15 -4.83 10.04
CA TRP A 118 18.44 -4.93 11.47
C TRP A 118 18.95 -6.32 11.85
N SER A 119 18.35 -7.38 11.28
CA SER A 119 18.75 -8.77 11.53
C SER A 119 20.16 -9.05 10.99
N ASP A 120 20.53 -8.44 9.85
CA ASP A 120 21.86 -8.55 9.25
C ASP A 120 22.96 -7.93 10.15
N LEU A 121 22.64 -7.01 11.06
CA LEU A 121 23.62 -6.46 12.02
C LEU A 121 24.16 -7.53 12.98
N TYR A 122 23.37 -8.56 13.28
CA TYR A 122 23.68 -9.56 14.29
C TYR A 122 23.93 -10.95 13.70
N THR A 123 23.63 -11.12 12.41
CA THR A 123 23.85 -12.37 11.69
C THR A 123 25.32 -12.47 11.30
N LYS A 124 26.01 -13.55 11.73
CA LYS A 124 27.44 -13.79 11.44
C LYS A 124 27.68 -14.57 10.15
N GLU A 125 26.62 -14.98 9.46
CA GLU A 125 26.71 -15.71 8.21
C GLU A 125 26.73 -14.72 7.05
N GLU A 126 27.87 -14.64 6.35
CA GLU A 126 27.93 -13.95 5.06
C GLU A 126 26.99 -14.68 4.09
N LYS A 127 25.84 -14.07 3.78
CA LYS A 127 25.08 -14.49 2.59
C LYS A 127 26.00 -14.22 1.40
N VAL A 128 26.46 -15.28 0.74
CA VAL A 128 27.22 -15.20 -0.51
C VAL A 128 26.39 -14.38 -1.50
N GLY A 129 26.74 -13.11 -1.67
CA GLY A 129 26.07 -12.24 -2.61
C GLY A 129 26.29 -12.80 -4.01
N HIS A 130 25.25 -13.37 -4.61
CA HIS A 130 25.27 -13.60 -6.05
C HIS A 130 25.29 -12.23 -6.72
N ARG A 131 26.49 -11.82 -7.13
CA ARG A 131 26.71 -10.72 -8.04
C ARG A 131 25.90 -11.02 -9.29
N VAL A 132 24.83 -10.26 -9.52
CA VAL A 132 24.12 -10.30 -10.80
C VAL A 132 25.07 -9.63 -11.80
N GLU A 133 25.66 -10.44 -12.68
CA GLU A 133 26.42 -9.96 -13.84
C GLU A 133 25.51 -9.29 -14.87
#